data_AF-A0A0L7LJK2-F1
#
_entry.id   AF-A0A0L7LJK2-F1
#
_cell.length_a   1.000
_cell.length_b   1.000
_cell.length_c   1.000
_cell.angle_alpha   90.00
_cell.angle_beta   90.00
_cell.angle_gamma   90.00
#
_symmetry.space_group_name_H-M   'P 1'
#
loop_
_entity.id
_entity.type
_entity.pdbx_description
1 polymer ?
#
loop_
_entity_poly.entity_id
_entity_poly.type
_entity_poly.pdbx_seq_one_letter_code
_entity_poly.pdbx_strand_id
1 'polypeptide(L)'
;MTLTPPQARPPQKGEPSYELFMKEKTQVLASLKQRAELIAGSFNQMKGFKCNVVQGAMYAFPRFDLSPKALEAAKKDGKSPDVFYVFQLLEETGQCHLSTS
;
A
#
# COMPACT_ATOMS: atom_id res chain seq x y z
N MET A 1 3.09 25.30 25.17
CA MET A 1 2.64 25.64 23.80
C MET A 1 2.87 24.42 22.92
N THR A 2 1.98 23.42 22.97
CA THR A 2 2.06 22.21 22.14
C THR A 2 1.31 22.49 20.84
N LEU A 3 2.05 22.79 19.78
CA LEU A 3 1.55 23.06 18.43
C LEU A 3 1.14 21.76 17.72
N THR A 4 0.15 21.05 18.25
CA THR A 4 -0.60 20.05 17.47
C THR A 4 -1.90 20.71 17.06
N PRO A 5 -2.16 20.94 15.75
CA PRO A 5 -3.50 21.33 15.32
C PRO A 5 -4.51 20.31 15.89
N PRO A 6 -5.76 20.70 16.18
CA PRO A 6 -6.76 19.78 16.68
C PRO A 6 -6.97 18.69 15.63
N GLN A 7 -6.26 17.58 15.79
CA GLN A 7 -6.54 16.32 15.12
C GLN A 7 -8.01 16.06 15.46
N ALA A 8 -8.88 16.29 14.47
CA ALA A 8 -10.30 16.55 14.66
C ALA A 8 -10.88 15.58 15.69
N ARG A 9 -11.38 16.10 16.81
CA ARG A 9 -12.19 15.29 17.73
C ARG A 9 -13.38 14.83 16.89
N PRO A 10 -13.53 13.51 16.62
CA PRO A 10 -14.65 13.07 15.84
C PRO A 10 -15.93 13.49 16.57
N PRO A 11 -16.94 14.02 15.87
CA PRO A 11 -18.21 14.40 16.49
C PRO A 11 -18.76 13.24 17.31
N GLN A 12 -19.40 13.53 18.44
CA GLN A 12 -19.98 12.49 19.27
C GLN A 12 -21.38 12.11 18.77
N LYS A 13 -21.80 10.88 19.08
CA LYS A 13 -23.10 10.32 18.68
C LYS A 13 -24.22 11.17 19.32
N GLY A 14 -24.76 12.11 18.56
CA GLY A 14 -25.76 13.08 19.03
C GLY A 14 -25.60 14.50 18.48
N GLU A 15 -24.46 14.84 17.89
CA GLU A 15 -24.26 16.13 17.22
C GLU A 15 -24.76 16.08 15.76
N PRO A 16 -25.32 17.18 15.22
CA PRO A 16 -25.83 17.23 13.84
C PRO A 16 -24.73 16.95 12.79
N SER A 17 -23.46 17.15 13.13
CA SER A 17 -22.31 16.88 12.26
C SER A 17 -21.85 15.41 12.29
N TYR A 18 -22.36 14.58 13.22
CA TYR A 18 -21.94 13.17 13.35
C TYR A 18 -22.31 12.33 12.12
N GLU A 19 -23.54 12.47 11.64
CA GLU A 19 -24.02 11.69 10.50
C GLU A 19 -23.29 12.10 9.21
N LEU A 20 -23.04 13.40 9.02
CA LEU A 20 -22.28 13.91 7.88
C LEU A 20 -20.83 13.41 7.91
N PHE A 21 -20.15 13.52 9.06
CA PHE A 21 -18.78 13.05 9.24
C PHE A 21 -18.65 11.53 9.01
N MET A 22 -19.60 10.75 9.53
CA MET A 22 -19.60 9.29 9.31
C MET A 22 -19.86 8.92 7.84
N LYS A 23 -20.75 9.64 7.16
CA LYS A 23 -21.01 9.46 5.73
C LYS A 23 -19.78 9.77 4.89
N GLU A 24 -19.11 10.90 5.12
CA GLU A 24 -17.89 11.29 4.41
C GLU A 24 -16.75 10.31 4.69
N LYS A 25 -16.52 9.95 5.96
CA LYS A 25 -15.51 8.95 6.35
C LYS A 25 -15.75 7.62 5.65
N THR A 26 -17.00 7.16 5.63
CA THR A 26 -17.35 5.87 5.00
C THR A 26 -17.18 5.93 3.49
N GLN A 27 -17.54 7.05 2.85
CA GLN A 27 -17.35 7.26 1.41
C GLN A 27 -15.86 7.29 1.03
N VAL A 28 -15.02 7.98 1.80
CA VAL A 28 -13.57 8.01 1.58
C VAL A 28 -12.97 6.63 1.76
N LEU A 29 -13.33 5.91 2.82
CA LEU A 29 -12.86 4.54 3.05
C LEU A 29 -13.34 3.57 1.96
N ALA A 30 -14.58 3.72 1.48
CA ALA A 30 -15.11 2.90 0.39
C ALA A 30 -14.34 3.13 -0.92
N SER A 31 -14.09 4.39 -1.28
CA SER A 31 -13.31 4.75 -2.46
C SER A 31 -11.87 4.21 -2.39
N LEU A 32 -11.22 4.34 -1.22
CA LEU A 32 -9.89 3.78 -0.97
C LEU A 32 -9.90 2.25 -1.09
N LYS A 33 -10.91 1.59 -0.51
CA LYS A 33 -11.07 0.14 -0.57
C LYS A 33 -11.24 -0.34 -2.02
N GLN A 34 -12.10 0.28 -2.81
CA GLN A 34 -12.32 -0.11 -4.21
C GLN A 34 -11.03 -0.01 -5.04
N ARG A 35 -10.25 1.06 -4.85
CA ARG A 35 -8.95 1.22 -5.52
C ARG A 35 -7.96 0.16 -5.06
N ALA A 36 -7.90 -0.11 -3.76
CA ALA A 36 -7.02 -1.13 -3.20
C ALA A 36 -7.39 -2.54 -3.71
N GLU A 37 -8.67 -2.87 -3.81
CA GLU A 37 -9.16 -4.14 -4.35
C GLU A 37 -8.82 -4.30 -5.84
N LEU A 38 -8.95 -3.24 -6.65
CA LEU A 38 -8.61 -3.27 -8.07
C LEU A 38 -7.10 -3.46 -8.30
N ILE A 39 -6.28 -2.76 -7.50
CA ILE A 39 -4.83 -2.89 -7.52
C ILE A 39 -4.41 -4.28 -7.05
N ALA A 40 -4.91 -4.74 -5.90
CA ALA A 40 -4.62 -6.07 -5.37
C ALA A 40 -5.08 -7.19 -6.31
N GLY A 41 -6.24 -7.04 -6.96
CA GLY A 41 -6.74 -7.97 -7.97
C GLY A 41 -5.85 -8.02 -9.22
N SER A 42 -5.35 -6.87 -9.68
CA SER A 42 -4.39 -6.81 -10.80
C SER A 42 -3.05 -7.46 -10.43
N PHE A 43 -2.54 -7.19 -9.22
CA PHE A 43 -1.32 -7.83 -8.73
C PHE A 43 -1.48 -9.34 -8.54
N ASN A 44 -2.61 -9.81 -8.00
CA ASN A 44 -2.86 -11.25 -7.82
C ASN A 44 -3.04 -12.02 -9.14
N GLN A 45 -3.35 -11.33 -10.24
CA GLN A 45 -3.35 -11.93 -11.59
C GLN A 45 -1.95 -12.06 -12.17
N MET A 46 -0.97 -11.26 -11.71
CA MET A 46 0.42 -11.42 -12.12
C MET A 46 1.05 -12.64 -11.44
N LYS A 47 1.62 -13.52 -12.25
CA LYS A 47 2.27 -14.75 -11.81
C LYS A 47 3.42 -14.41 -10.86
N GLY A 48 3.34 -14.88 -9.61
CA GLY A 48 4.38 -14.67 -8.60
C GLY A 48 4.11 -13.53 -7.63
N PHE A 49 3.02 -12.76 -7.80
CA PHE A 49 2.60 -11.72 -6.86
C PHE A 49 1.42 -12.20 -5.99
N LYS A 50 1.53 -11.96 -4.68
CA LYS A 50 0.48 -12.17 -3.68
C LYS A 50 0.27 -10.88 -2.91
N CYS A 51 -0.74 -10.12 -3.29
CA CYS A 51 -1.15 -8.90 -2.60
C CYS A 51 -2.32 -9.19 -1.66
N ASN A 52 -2.13 -8.94 -0.37
CA ASN A 52 -3.23 -8.94 0.58
C ASN A 52 -4.01 -7.64 0.47
N VAL A 53 -5.34 -7.74 0.41
CA VAL A 53 -6.21 -6.57 0.44
C VAL A 53 -6.07 -5.91 1.82
N VAL A 54 -5.49 -4.72 1.84
CA VAL A 54 -5.31 -3.99 3.10
C VAL A 54 -6.61 -3.30 3.47
N GLN A 55 -7.22 -3.74 4.57
CA GLN A 55 -8.38 -3.10 5.16
C GLN A 55 -7.94 -1.86 5.94
N GLY A 56 -7.87 -0.71 5.25
CA GLY A 56 -7.87 0.59 5.91
C GLY A 56 -6.51 1.26 6.15
N ALA A 57 -5.41 0.73 5.62
CA ALA A 57 -4.16 1.46 5.54
C ALA A 57 -3.81 1.77 4.07
N MET A 58 -3.25 2.95 3.84
CA MET A 58 -2.93 3.48 2.51
C MET A 58 -1.87 2.64 1.76
N TYR A 59 -1.26 1.67 2.43
CA TYR A 59 -0.14 0.87 1.95
C TYR A 59 -0.52 -0.59 1.85
N ALA A 60 -0.24 -1.21 0.70
CA ALA A 60 -0.31 -2.66 0.51
C ALA A 60 1.10 -3.26 0.52
N PHE A 61 1.26 -4.40 1.20
CA PHE A 61 2.50 -5.18 1.21
C PHE A 61 2.32 -6.44 0.36
N PRO A 62 2.58 -6.39 -0.95
CA PRO A 62 2.57 -7.57 -1.78
C PRO A 62 3.78 -8.44 -1.44
N ARG A 63 3.54 -9.73 -1.20
CA ARG A 63 4.60 -10.74 -1.20
C ARG A 63 4.80 -11.22 -2.62
N PHE A 64 6.02 -11.19 -3.11
CA PHE A 64 6.36 -11.73 -4.42
C PHE A 64 7.42 -12.82 -4.28
N ASP A 65 7.28 -13.86 -5.10
CA ASP A 65 8.24 -14.96 -5.14
C ASP A 65 9.21 -14.71 -6.29
N LEU A 66 10.46 -14.42 -5.96
CA LEU A 66 11.48 -14.12 -6.96
C LEU A 66 11.99 -15.41 -7.59
N SER A 67 12.03 -15.42 -8.91
CA SER A 67 12.63 -16.53 -9.65
C SER A 67 14.12 -16.69 -9.29
N PRO A 68 14.66 -17.92 -9.29
CA PRO A 68 16.06 -18.20 -8.90
C PRO A 68 17.08 -17.37 -9.71
N LYS A 69 16.79 -17.03 -10.97
CA LYS A 69 17.62 -16.14 -11.78
C LYS A 69 17.75 -14.72 -11.19
N ALA A 70 16.67 -14.18 -10.63
CA ALA A 70 16.67 -12.86 -10.01
C ALA A 70 17.43 -12.88 -8.67
N LEU A 71 17.32 -13.97 -7.92
CA LEU A 71 18.12 -14.21 -6.71
C LEU A 71 19.62 -14.30 -7.01
N GLU A 72 20.01 -14.98 -8.10
CA GLU A 72 21.40 -15.05 -8.54
C GLU A 72 21.94 -13.69 -9.01
N ALA A 73 21.15 -12.93 -9.77
CA ALA A 73 21.50 -11.57 -10.18
C ALA A 73 21.68 -10.64 -8.97
N ALA A 74 20.75 -10.69 -8.00
CA ALA A 74 20.83 -9.92 -6.77
C ALA A 74 22.08 -10.29 -5.95
N LYS A 75 22.40 -11.59 -5.82
CA LYS A 75 23.62 -12.08 -5.17
C LYS A 75 24.88 -11.60 -5.89
N LYS A 76 24.88 -11.59 -7.22
CA LYS A 76 26.02 -11.11 -8.04
C LYS A 76 26.27 -9.62 -7.83
N ASP A 77 25.20 -8.84 -7.66
CA ASP A 77 25.25 -7.41 -7.35
C ASP A 77 25.50 -7.11 -5.87
N GLY A 78 25.54 -8.13 -5.00
CA GLY A 78 25.68 -7.97 -3.54
C GLY A 78 24.48 -7.27 -2.88
N LYS A 79 23.31 -7.25 -3.54
CA LYS A 79 22.09 -6.58 -3.06
C LYS A 79 21.07 -7.61 -2.57
N SER A 80 20.24 -7.21 -1.61
CA SER A 80 19.08 -8.02 -1.21
C SER A 80 18.14 -8.20 -2.42
N PRO A 81 17.55 -9.40 -2.59
CA PRO A 81 16.64 -9.69 -3.68
C PRO A 81 15.50 -8.69 -3.82
N ASP A 82 14.95 -8.20 -2.69
CA ASP A 82 13.92 -7.17 -2.65
C ASP A 82 14.39 -5.83 -3.23
N VAL A 83 15.60 -5.41 -2.88
CA VAL A 83 16.18 -4.14 -3.36
C VAL A 83 16.47 -4.23 -4.85
N PHE A 84 17.04 -5.35 -5.31
CA PHE A 84 17.30 -5.58 -6.73
C PHE A 84 16.01 -5.51 -7.55
N TYR A 85 14.95 -6.17 -7.08
CA TYR A 85 13.66 -6.17 -7.76
C TYR A 85 13.01 -4.78 -7.82
N VAL A 86 13.01 -4.06 -6.70
CA VAL A 86 12.49 -2.69 -6.63
C VAL A 86 13.27 -1.75 -7.54
N PHE A 87 14.58 -1.91 -7.62
CA PHE A 87 15.43 -1.07 -8.48
C PHE A 87 15.14 -1.34 -9.96
N GLN A 88 15.02 -2.61 -10.35
CA GLN A 88 14.68 -2.98 -11.72
C GLN A 88 13.27 -2.48 -12.10
N LEU A 89 12.31 -2.62 -11.19
CA LEU A 89 10.95 -2.11 -11.38
C LEU A 89 10.93 -0.58 -11.51
N LEU A 90 11.78 0.11 -10.75
CA LEU A 90 11.95 1.56 -10.85
C LEU A 90 12.52 1.97 -12.22
N GLU A 91 13.52 1.25 -12.73
CA GLU A 91 14.10 1.53 -14.06
C GLU A 91 13.10 1.28 -15.20
N GLU A 92 12.28 0.22 -15.11
CA GLU A 92 11.32 -0.12 -16.17
C GLU A 92 10.03 0.71 -16.11
N THR A 93 9.50 0.96 -14.90
CA THR A 93 8.17 1.59 -14.73
C THR A 93 8.21 3.00 -14.15
N GLY A 94 9.35 3.45 -13.64
CA GLY A 94 9.49 4.73 -12.94
C GLY A 94 8.85 4.74 -11.55
N GLN A 95 8.37 3.60 -11.04
CA GLN A 95 7.64 3.52 -9.78
C GLN A 95 8.56 3.13 -8.62
N CYS A 96 8.70 4.05 -7.66
CA CYS A 96 9.48 3.81 -6.45
C CYS A 96 8.66 3.00 -5.43
N HIS A 97 9.16 1.83 -5.08
CA HIS A 97 8.57 0.95 -4.07
C HIS A 97 9.50 0.88 -2.85
N LEU A 98 8.92 0.69 -1.66
CA LEU A 98 9.71 0.54 -0.43
C LEU A 98 10.12 -0.92 -0.29
N SER A 99 11.41 -1.19 -0.16
CA SER A 99 11.93 -2.51 0.22
C SER A 99 12.08 -2.57 1.74
N THR A 100 11.50 -3.59 2.36
CA THR A 100 11.74 -3.91 3.77
C THR A 100 12.83 -4.97 3.83
N SER A 101 14.09 -4.52 3.82
CA SER A 101 15.28 -5.39 3.99
C SER A 101 15.54 -5.72 5.45
#